data_AF-A0A514WHQ5-F1
#
_entry.id   AF-A0A514WHQ5-F1
#
_cell.length_a   1.000
_cell.length_b   1.000
_cell.length_c   1.000
_cell.angle_alpha   90.00
_cell.angle_beta   90.00
_cell.angle_gamma   90.00
#
_symmetry.space_group_name_H-M   'P 1'
#
loop_
_entity.id
_entity.type
_entity.pdbx_description
1 polymer ?
#
loop_
_entity_poly.entity_id
_entity_poly.type
_entity_poly.pdbx_seq_one_letter_code
_entity_poly.pdbx_strand_id
1 'polypeptide(L)'
;MNKRNASGAKTALTKEILDAIYSYDSENGYFIRLNDSGKYRKGTIAGSVHKHIGYTEIRIGGVNYYAHRLANLTMTGEWPSAQMDHINGLRSDNRWANLRAASPSENTRNQPGWASSGHKCVTTYDTQAFGPRYRVKVVREGETFQQVFADLEQAITFRDSTIRYHDGAFANTSHRDDN
;
A
#
# COMPACT_ATOMS: atom_id res chain seq x y z
N MET A 1 26.20 -32.04 -30.40
CA MET A 1 24.72 -31.97 -30.38
C MET A 1 24.27 -31.14 -29.19
N ASN A 2 23.98 -29.85 -29.40
CA ASN A 2 23.57 -28.93 -28.32
C ASN A 2 22.04 -29.00 -28.19
N LYS A 3 21.52 -29.75 -27.21
CA LYS A 3 20.09 -29.82 -26.93
C LYS A 3 19.67 -28.51 -26.24
N ARG A 4 19.14 -27.58 -27.04
CA ARG A 4 18.37 -26.43 -26.55
C ARG A 4 17.15 -26.98 -25.82
N ASN A 5 17.15 -26.90 -24.49
CA ASN A 5 16.00 -27.31 -23.69
C ASN A 5 14.83 -26.37 -23.99
N ALA A 6 13.71 -27.01 -24.32
CA ALA A 6 12.45 -26.43 -24.68
C ALA A 6 12.00 -25.36 -23.67
N SER A 7 11.46 -24.28 -24.21
CA SER A 7 10.70 -23.27 -23.48
C SER A 7 9.50 -23.93 -22.78
N GLY A 8 9.70 -24.33 -21.53
CA GLY A 8 8.66 -24.90 -20.68
C GLY A 8 7.59 -23.85 -20.38
N ALA A 9 6.34 -24.28 -20.42
CA ALA A 9 5.19 -23.47 -20.02
C ALA A 9 5.49 -22.74 -18.70
N LYS A 10 5.23 -21.42 -18.65
CA LYS A 10 5.23 -20.66 -17.40
C LYS A 10 4.11 -21.23 -16.51
N THR A 11 4.43 -22.19 -15.65
CA THR A 11 3.50 -22.62 -14.60
C THR A 11 3.18 -21.40 -13.75
N ALA A 12 1.91 -21.03 -13.68
CA ALA A 12 1.47 -19.96 -12.80
C ALA A 12 1.87 -20.32 -11.36
N LEU A 13 2.43 -19.36 -10.63
CA LEU A 13 2.83 -19.56 -9.24
C LEU A 13 1.58 -19.89 -8.41
N THR A 14 1.55 -21.07 -7.80
CA THR A 14 0.49 -21.49 -6.87
C THR A 14 0.93 -21.31 -5.43
N LYS A 15 -0.02 -21.41 -4.49
CA LYS A 15 0.26 -21.38 -3.05
C LYS A 15 1.26 -22.47 -2.66
N GLU A 16 1.08 -23.69 -3.15
CA GLU A 16 1.91 -24.85 -2.81
C GLU A 16 3.37 -24.63 -3.25
N ILE A 17 3.57 -24.05 -4.44
CA ILE A 17 4.91 -23.69 -4.92
C ILE A 17 5.50 -22.58 -4.06
N LEU A 18 4.71 -21.56 -3.70
CA LEU A 18 5.17 -20.46 -2.87
C LEU A 18 5.61 -20.94 -1.48
N ASP A 19 4.77 -21.74 -0.82
CA ASP A 19 5.01 -22.31 0.51
C ASP A 19 6.17 -23.31 0.53
N ALA A 20 6.44 -23.99 -0.59
CA ALA A 20 7.61 -24.86 -0.70
C ALA A 20 8.94 -24.07 -0.77
N ILE A 21 8.90 -22.79 -1.15
CA ILE A 21 10.10 -21.96 -1.37
C ILE A 21 10.28 -20.94 -0.23
N TYR A 22 9.19 -20.43 0.33
CA TYR A 22 9.19 -19.38 1.33
C TYR A 22 8.24 -19.66 2.49
N SER A 23 8.64 -19.23 3.69
CA SER A 23 7.76 -19.10 4.84
C SER A 23 7.37 -17.64 4.99
N TYR A 24 6.08 -17.33 5.00
CA TYR A 24 5.59 -15.98 5.25
C TYR A 24 5.41 -15.75 6.75
N ASP A 25 6.03 -14.70 7.28
CA ASP A 25 5.82 -14.19 8.62
C ASP A 25 4.75 -13.09 8.55
N SER A 26 3.55 -13.39 9.03
CA SER A 26 2.40 -12.48 8.96
C SER A 26 2.49 -11.28 9.92
N GLU A 27 3.27 -11.40 10.99
CA GLU A 27 3.46 -10.35 12.01
C GLU A 27 4.47 -9.30 11.55
N ASN A 28 5.48 -9.71 10.77
CA ASN A 28 6.52 -8.82 10.25
C ASN A 28 6.36 -8.51 8.76
N GLY A 29 5.56 -9.28 8.02
CA GLY A 29 5.35 -9.10 6.58
C GLY A 29 6.52 -9.58 5.73
N TYR A 30 7.36 -10.48 6.26
CA TYR A 30 8.57 -10.95 5.60
C TYR A 30 8.37 -12.33 4.98
N PHE A 31 8.98 -12.54 3.82
CA PHE A 31 9.12 -13.86 3.22
C PHE A 31 10.51 -14.40 3.52
N ILE A 32 10.58 -15.50 4.26
CA ILE A 32 11.84 -16.14 4.65
C ILE A 32 12.12 -17.30 3.70
N ARG A 33 13.32 -17.38 3.14
CA ARG A 33 13.72 -18.48 2.22
C ARG A 33 13.78 -19.82 2.94
N LEU A 34 13.10 -20.83 2.43
CA LEU A 34 13.20 -22.20 2.92
C LEU A 34 14.32 -23.00 2.26
N ASN A 35 14.75 -22.58 1.07
CA ASN A 35 15.80 -23.23 0.27
C ASN A 35 16.89 -22.23 -0.14
N ASP A 36 18.09 -22.74 -0.39
CA ASP A 36 19.16 -21.99 -1.03
C ASP A 36 18.79 -21.66 -2.49
N SER A 37 19.15 -20.46 -2.96
CA SER A 37 18.89 -20.02 -4.32
C SER A 37 20.04 -19.16 -4.84
N GLY A 38 20.94 -19.78 -5.61
CA GLY A 38 22.16 -19.15 -6.10
C GLY A 38 23.00 -18.61 -4.95
N LYS A 39 23.14 -17.30 -4.85
CA LYS A 39 23.87 -16.62 -3.77
C LYS A 39 23.08 -16.44 -2.47
N TYR A 40 21.76 -16.65 -2.50
CA TYR A 40 20.90 -16.44 -1.34
C TYR A 40 20.76 -17.72 -0.53
N ARG A 41 20.82 -17.60 0.80
CA ARG A 41 20.79 -18.74 1.73
C ARG A 41 19.42 -18.93 2.36
N LYS A 42 19.12 -20.18 2.72
CA LYS A 42 18.00 -20.53 3.60
C LYS A 42 18.02 -19.67 4.87
N GLY A 43 16.85 -19.23 5.31
CA GLY A 43 16.65 -18.39 6.49
C GLY A 43 16.78 -16.87 6.23
N THR A 44 17.25 -16.45 5.05
CA THR A 44 17.32 -15.02 4.71
C THR A 44 15.97 -14.47 4.25
N ILE A 45 15.74 -13.18 4.49
CA ILE A 45 14.56 -12.45 4.00
C ILE A 45 14.66 -12.32 2.47
N ALA A 46 13.55 -12.58 1.81
CA ALA A 46 13.39 -12.50 0.38
C ALA A 46 12.78 -11.17 -0.05
N GLY A 47 13.26 -10.69 -1.18
CA GLY A 47 12.74 -9.52 -1.85
C GLY A 47 13.61 -8.28 -1.66
N SER A 48 13.24 -7.25 -2.40
CA SER A 48 13.89 -5.95 -2.37
C SER A 48 12.87 -4.86 -2.64
N VAL A 49 13.00 -3.72 -1.97
CA VAL A 49 12.15 -2.56 -2.21
C VAL A 49 12.49 -1.95 -3.57
N HIS A 50 11.49 -1.83 -4.44
CA HIS A 50 11.62 -1.16 -5.73
C HIS A 50 11.83 0.34 -5.50
N LYS A 51 13.03 0.86 -5.82
CA LYS A 51 13.46 2.22 -5.46
C LYS A 51 12.48 3.34 -5.79
N HIS A 52 11.83 3.27 -6.96
CA HIS A 52 10.93 4.34 -7.42
C HIS A 52 9.46 4.16 -7.00
N ILE A 53 9.06 2.95 -6.61
CA ILE A 53 7.64 2.62 -6.37
C ILE A 53 7.41 2.34 -4.89
N GLY A 54 8.41 1.85 -4.16
CA GLY A 54 8.33 1.55 -2.73
C GLY A 54 7.75 0.18 -2.39
N TYR A 55 7.24 -0.58 -3.37
CA TYR A 55 6.79 -1.95 -3.14
C TYR A 55 7.96 -2.91 -3.01
N THR A 56 7.81 -3.91 -2.13
CA THR A 56 8.76 -5.03 -2.06
C THR A 56 8.45 -6.03 -3.16
N GLU A 57 9.45 -6.35 -3.98
CA GLU A 57 9.36 -7.33 -5.06
C GLU A 57 10.17 -8.59 -4.74
N ILE A 58 9.61 -9.75 -5.06
CA ILE A 58 10.26 -11.06 -4.92
C ILE A 58 10.29 -11.71 -6.30
N ARG A 59 11.48 -12.10 -6.74
CA ARG A 59 11.68 -12.79 -8.02
C ARG A 59 11.57 -14.30 -7.85
N ILE A 60 10.64 -14.92 -8.57
CA ILE A 60 10.35 -16.37 -8.53
C ILE A 60 10.25 -16.87 -9.97
N GLY A 61 11.02 -17.89 -10.35
CA GLY A 61 10.98 -18.46 -11.70
C GLY A 61 11.27 -17.46 -12.83
N GLY A 62 12.01 -16.38 -12.55
CA GLY A 62 12.30 -15.32 -13.51
C GLY A 62 11.25 -14.21 -13.62
N VAL A 63 10.17 -14.27 -12.84
CA VAL A 63 9.10 -13.27 -12.79
C VAL A 63 9.13 -12.52 -11.45
N ASN A 64 8.90 -11.20 -11.47
CA ASN A 64 8.79 -10.40 -10.25
C ASN A 64 7.34 -10.39 -9.76
N TYR A 65 7.16 -10.64 -8.47
CA TYR A 65 5.87 -10.59 -7.78
C TYR A 65 5.95 -9.60 -6.62
N TYR A 66 4.88 -8.85 -6.36
CA TYR A 66 4.82 -7.97 -5.20
C TYR A 66 4.53 -8.75 -3.91
N ALA A 67 5.28 -8.45 -2.85
CA ALA A 67 5.20 -9.15 -1.58
C ALA A 67 3.79 -9.10 -0.97
N HIS A 68 3.10 -7.96 -1.01
CA HIS A 68 1.72 -7.86 -0.52
C HIS A 68 0.73 -8.77 -1.25
N ARG A 69 0.94 -9.07 -2.54
CA ARG A 69 0.08 -10.01 -3.29
C ARG A 69 0.42 -11.46 -2.95
N LEU A 70 1.70 -11.75 -2.75
CA LEU A 70 2.16 -13.05 -2.26
C LEU A 70 1.65 -13.31 -0.84
N ALA A 71 1.57 -12.28 0.00
CA ALA A 71 1.01 -12.38 1.35
C ALA A 71 -0.45 -12.82 1.29
N ASN A 72 -1.25 -12.21 0.40
CA ASN A 72 -2.62 -12.66 0.16
C ASN A 72 -2.66 -14.12 -0.32
N LEU A 73 -1.88 -14.49 -1.33
CA LEU A 73 -1.85 -15.87 -1.83
C LEU A 73 -1.49 -16.88 -0.71
N THR A 74 -0.57 -16.52 0.18
CA THR A 74 -0.14 -17.39 1.28
C THR A 74 -1.25 -17.56 2.32
N MET A 75 -1.94 -16.47 2.66
CA MET A 75 -2.95 -16.45 3.73
C MET A 75 -4.32 -16.96 3.28
N THR A 76 -4.73 -16.66 2.05
CA THR A 76 -6.06 -17.03 1.53
C THR A 76 -6.03 -18.24 0.59
N GLY A 77 -4.85 -18.60 0.07
CA GLY A 77 -4.68 -19.64 -0.94
C GLY A 77 -5.06 -19.23 -2.37
N GLU A 78 -5.54 -18.00 -2.54
CA GLU A 78 -5.99 -17.48 -3.84
C GLU A 78 -5.27 -16.18 -4.20
N TRP A 79 -5.06 -15.96 -5.49
CA TRP A 79 -4.57 -14.68 -5.97
C TRP A 79 -5.63 -13.60 -5.71
N PRO A 80 -5.24 -12.40 -5.24
CA PRO A 80 -6.19 -11.33 -5.01
C PRO A 80 -6.86 -10.96 -6.34
N SER A 81 -8.19 -11.00 -6.34
CA SER A 81 -9.05 -10.60 -7.47
C SER A 81 -9.04 -9.09 -7.69
N ALA A 82 -8.82 -8.33 -6.62
CA ALA A 82 -8.68 -6.88 -6.60
C ALA A 82 -7.24 -6.45 -6.23
N GLN A 83 -7.02 -5.15 -6.07
CA GLN A 83 -5.75 -4.64 -5.56
C GLN A 83 -5.67 -4.85 -4.05
N MET A 84 -4.45 -5.05 -3.53
CA MET A 84 -4.21 -5.05 -2.09
C MET A 84 -3.67 -3.66 -1.71
N ASP A 85 -4.32 -3.00 -0.78
CA ASP A 85 -3.95 -1.70 -0.23
C ASP A 85 -3.28 -1.86 1.13
N HIS A 86 -2.41 -0.90 1.45
CA HIS A 86 -1.69 -0.82 2.73
C HIS A 86 -2.42 0.15 3.64
N ILE A 87 -2.94 -0.33 4.78
CA ILE A 87 -3.77 0.47 5.69
C ILE A 87 -3.00 1.70 6.19
N ASN A 88 -1.71 1.53 6.54
CA ASN A 88 -0.84 2.63 6.98
C ASN A 88 -0.24 3.46 5.83
N GLY A 89 -0.48 3.10 4.57
CA GLY A 89 0.10 3.75 3.40
C GLY A 89 1.60 3.46 3.14
N LEU A 90 2.27 2.68 4.00
CA LEU A 90 3.66 2.28 3.84
C LEU A 90 3.75 1.02 2.97
N ARG A 91 4.10 1.21 1.70
CA ARG A 91 4.17 0.16 0.66
C ARG A 91 5.16 -0.98 0.96
N SER A 92 6.12 -0.76 1.85
CA SER A 92 7.10 -1.75 2.31
C SER A 92 6.62 -2.58 3.50
N ASP A 93 5.58 -2.13 4.21
CA ASP A 93 5.03 -2.84 5.38
C ASP A 93 4.00 -3.88 4.92
N ASN A 94 4.48 -5.07 4.57
CA ASN A 94 3.62 -6.14 4.03
C ASN A 94 3.01 -7.03 5.13
N ARG A 95 2.92 -6.58 6.39
CA ARG A 95 2.26 -7.36 7.47
C ARG A 95 0.84 -7.69 7.10
N TRP A 96 0.37 -8.89 7.44
CA TRP A 96 -1.00 -9.29 7.08
C TRP A 96 -2.06 -8.37 7.68
N ALA A 97 -1.86 -7.95 8.94
CA ALA A 97 -2.73 -7.00 9.62
C ALA A 97 -2.76 -5.60 8.98
N ASN A 98 -1.78 -5.26 8.14
CA ASN A 98 -1.68 -3.99 7.45
C ASN A 98 -2.17 -4.04 5.99
N LEU A 99 -2.60 -5.22 5.51
CA LEU A 99 -3.08 -5.41 4.15
C LEU A 99 -4.59 -5.59 4.11
N ARG A 100 -5.20 -5.06 3.05
CA ARG A 100 -6.63 -5.25 2.78
C ARG A 100 -6.92 -5.29 1.29
N ALA A 101 -7.99 -5.96 0.89
CA ALA A 101 -8.51 -5.82 -0.46
C ALA A 101 -9.11 -4.42 -0.65
N ALA A 102 -8.80 -3.78 -1.77
CA ALA A 102 -9.32 -2.48 -2.14
C ALA A 102 -9.70 -2.46 -3.62
N SER A 103 -10.84 -1.84 -3.92
CA SER A 103 -11.21 -1.46 -5.28
C SER A 103 -10.23 -0.40 -5.82
N PRO A 104 -10.12 -0.23 -7.15
CA PRO A 104 -9.30 0.83 -7.74
C PRO A 104 -9.67 2.23 -7.23
N SER A 105 -10.96 2.45 -6.94
CA SER A 105 -11.46 3.72 -6.40
C SER A 105 -10.97 3.97 -4.98
N GLU A 106 -10.98 2.94 -4.11
CA GLU A 106 -10.51 3.02 -2.72
C GLU A 106 -9.00 3.22 -2.66
N ASN A 107 -8.23 2.47 -3.45
CA ASN A 107 -6.78 2.63 -3.51
C ASN A 107 -6.39 4.05 -3.98
N THR A 108 -7.08 4.59 -4.98
CA THR A 108 -6.83 5.98 -5.44
C THR A 108 -7.17 7.00 -4.36
N ARG A 109 -8.24 6.79 -3.59
CA ARG A 109 -8.60 7.65 -2.45
C ARG A 109 -7.54 7.62 -1.34
N ASN A 110 -6.82 6.51 -1.18
CA ASN A 110 -5.77 6.36 -0.16
C ASN A 110 -4.38 6.80 -0.59
N GLN A 111 -4.19 7.17 -1.86
CA GLN A 111 -2.91 7.73 -2.28
C GLN A 111 -2.62 9.07 -1.59
N PRO A 112 -1.37 9.31 -1.16
CA PRO A 112 -0.97 10.60 -0.63
C PRO A 112 -1.16 11.66 -1.72
N GLY A 113 -2.04 12.63 -1.45
CA GLY A 113 -2.27 13.77 -2.32
C GLY A 113 -1.44 14.96 -1.85
N TRP A 114 -0.92 15.75 -2.80
CA TRP A 114 -0.30 17.03 -2.49
C TRP A 114 -1.36 18.04 -2.05
N ALA A 115 -1.12 18.68 -0.91
CA ALA A 115 -1.86 19.85 -0.46
C ALA A 115 -0.88 20.87 0.11
N SER A 116 -1.10 22.16 -0.15
CA SER A 116 -0.20 23.25 0.29
C SER A 116 -0.03 23.32 1.81
N SER A 117 -0.92 22.69 2.57
CA SER A 117 -0.87 22.61 4.03
C SER A 117 -0.05 21.43 4.57
N GLY A 118 0.42 20.50 3.72
CA GLY A 118 0.96 19.21 4.17
C GLY A 118 -0.12 18.19 4.58
N HIS A 119 -1.39 18.61 4.66
CA HIS A 119 -2.53 17.75 4.98
C HIS A 119 -3.46 17.62 3.77
N LYS A 120 -3.60 16.40 3.24
CA LYS A 120 -4.55 16.10 2.15
C LYS A 120 -5.94 16.66 2.46
N CYS A 121 -6.60 17.22 1.44
CA CYS A 121 -7.92 17.88 1.52
C CYS A 121 -7.97 19.17 2.35
N VAL A 122 -6.84 19.67 2.86
CA VAL A 122 -6.74 20.95 3.55
C VAL A 122 -5.90 21.91 2.72
N THR A 123 -6.46 23.03 2.28
CA THR A 123 -5.74 24.07 1.54
C THR A 123 -5.58 25.30 2.42
N THR A 124 -4.37 25.83 2.47
CA THR A 124 -4.05 27.10 3.12
C THR A 124 -4.16 28.26 2.15
N TYR A 125 -4.68 29.40 2.62
CA TYR A 125 -4.55 30.68 1.93
C TYR A 125 -4.48 31.80 2.94
N ASP A 126 -3.70 32.83 2.63
CA ASP A 126 -3.54 34.00 3.48
C ASP A 126 -4.57 35.08 3.11
N THR A 127 -5.07 35.78 4.12
CA THR A 127 -5.98 36.91 3.95
C THR A 127 -5.44 38.10 4.71
N GLN A 128 -5.22 39.23 4.01
CA GLN A 128 -4.63 40.45 4.60
C GLN A 128 -5.39 40.97 5.83
N ALA A 129 -6.68 40.65 5.96
CA ALA A 129 -7.53 41.11 7.05
C ALA A 129 -7.64 40.14 8.25
N PHE A 130 -7.34 38.85 8.07
CA PHE A 130 -7.64 37.84 9.11
C PHE A 130 -6.55 36.77 9.29
N GLY A 131 -5.39 36.92 8.65
CA GLY A 131 -4.30 35.95 8.69
C GLY A 131 -4.61 34.66 7.90
N PRO A 132 -3.88 33.56 8.17
CA PRO A 132 -4.02 32.31 7.44
C PRO A 132 -5.39 31.65 7.69
N ARG A 133 -5.97 31.10 6.62
CA ARG A 133 -7.21 30.33 6.65
C ARG A 133 -7.00 28.94 6.07
N TYR A 134 -7.71 27.97 6.64
CA TYR A 134 -7.61 26.56 6.30
C TYR A 134 -8.95 26.09 5.73
N ARG A 135 -9.01 25.85 4.43
CA ARG A 135 -10.20 25.29 3.77
C ARG A 135 -10.08 23.79 3.68
N VAL A 136 -11.03 23.09 4.25
CA VAL A 136 -11.24 21.67 4.03
C VAL A 136 -12.19 21.49 2.86
N LYS A 137 -11.81 20.67 1.88
CA LYS A 137 -12.71 20.23 0.81
C LYS A 137 -12.55 18.72 0.64
N VAL A 138 -13.61 17.99 0.99
CA VAL A 138 -13.70 16.54 0.83
C VAL A 138 -14.84 16.24 -0.14
N VAL A 139 -14.56 15.47 -1.19
CA VAL A 139 -15.59 15.03 -2.14
C VAL A 139 -15.74 13.52 -2.01
N ARG A 140 -16.96 13.04 -1.78
CA ARG A 140 -17.31 11.62 -1.63
C ARG A 140 -18.67 11.37 -2.26
N GLU A 141 -18.79 10.29 -3.04
CA GLU A 141 -20.06 9.85 -3.64
C GLU A 141 -20.83 10.93 -4.45
N GLY A 142 -20.12 11.94 -4.98
CA GLY A 142 -20.72 13.08 -5.69
C GLY A 142 -21.10 14.26 -4.79
N GLU A 143 -21.06 14.10 -3.47
CA GLU A 143 -21.26 15.16 -2.50
C GLU A 143 -19.94 15.87 -2.16
N THR A 144 -20.02 17.18 -1.92
CA THR A 144 -18.88 18.01 -1.53
C THR A 144 -19.09 18.57 -0.13
N PHE A 145 -18.20 18.18 0.78
CA PHE A 145 -18.12 18.68 2.15
C PHE A 145 -17.03 19.75 2.21
N GLN A 146 -17.43 21.00 2.37
CA GLN A 146 -16.50 22.13 2.36
C GLN A 146 -16.72 23.06 3.56
N GLN A 147 -15.65 23.35 4.29
CA GLN A 147 -15.68 24.30 5.40
C GLN A 147 -14.33 25.03 5.51
N VAL A 148 -14.34 26.23 6.10
CA VAL A 148 -13.14 27.07 6.30
C VAL A 148 -12.95 27.31 7.80
N PHE A 149 -11.73 27.14 8.26
CA PHE A 149 -11.31 27.32 9.65
C PHE A 149 -10.22 28.40 9.75
N ALA A 150 -10.14 29.04 10.91
CA ALA A 150 -9.02 29.93 11.27
C ALA A 150 -7.85 29.14 11.88
N ASP A 151 -8.11 27.94 12.38
CA ASP A 151 -7.16 27.08 13.07
C ASP A 151 -6.91 25.79 12.26
N LEU A 152 -5.65 25.34 12.23
CA LEU A 152 -5.23 24.16 11.47
C LEU A 152 -5.73 22.87 12.12
N GLU A 153 -5.68 22.75 13.45
CA GLU A 153 -6.08 21.53 14.16
C GLU A 153 -7.58 21.26 14.00
N GLN A 154 -8.40 22.31 14.04
CA GLN A 154 -9.84 22.21 13.76
C GLN A 154 -10.11 21.76 12.32
N ALA A 155 -9.35 22.27 11.35
CA ALA A 155 -9.46 21.85 9.96
C ALA A 155 -9.08 20.37 9.78
N ILE A 156 -8.00 19.91 10.43
CA ILE A 156 -7.57 18.51 10.40
C ILE A 156 -8.63 17.62 11.05
N THR A 157 -9.15 18.02 12.21
CA THR A 157 -10.18 17.26 12.94
C THR A 157 -11.45 17.08 12.10
N PHE A 158 -11.95 18.16 11.50
CA PHE A 158 -13.12 18.12 10.61
C PHE A 158 -12.87 17.26 9.36
N ARG A 159 -11.67 17.38 8.77
CA ARG A 159 -11.26 16.56 7.63
C ARG A 159 -11.23 15.09 8.01
N ASP A 160 -10.62 14.73 9.14
CA ASP A 160 -10.50 13.35 9.61
C ASP A 160 -11.85 12.75 9.98
N SER A 161 -12.72 13.51 10.65
CA SER A 161 -14.08 13.06 10.95
C SER A 161 -14.89 12.83 9.67
N THR A 162 -14.79 13.73 8.69
CA THR A 162 -15.49 13.60 7.41
C THR A 162 -14.97 12.39 6.62
N ILE A 163 -13.65 12.22 6.51
CA ILE A 163 -13.05 11.06 5.83
C ILE A 163 -13.44 9.77 6.55
N ARG A 164 -13.39 9.71 7.90
CA ARG A 164 -13.81 8.51 8.66
C ARG A 164 -15.29 8.19 8.51
N TYR A 165 -16.15 9.20 8.47
CA TYR A 165 -17.59 9.00 8.30
C TYR A 165 -17.91 8.35 6.95
N HIS A 166 -17.25 8.77 5.86
CA HIS A 166 -17.54 8.28 4.51
C HIS A 166 -16.70 7.07 4.08
N ASP A 167 -15.41 7.05 4.40
CA ASP A 167 -14.51 5.96 3.98
C ASP A 167 -14.43 4.83 5.02
N GLY A 168 -14.95 5.02 6.24
CA GLY A 168 -14.97 4.01 7.29
C GLY A 168 -13.57 3.47 7.59
N ALA A 169 -13.40 2.14 7.48
CA ALA A 169 -12.11 1.48 7.66
C ALA A 169 -11.05 1.94 6.63
N PHE A 170 -11.47 2.48 5.47
CA PHE A 170 -10.58 2.96 4.41
C PHE A 170 -10.02 4.36 4.63
N ALA A 171 -10.46 5.07 5.65
CA ALA A 171 -10.03 6.44 5.93
C ALA A 171 -8.51 6.55 6.15
N ASN A 172 -7.77 7.02 5.14
CA ASN A 172 -6.38 7.42 5.30
C ASN A 172 -6.33 8.84 5.89
N THR A 173 -6.20 8.93 7.22
CA THR A 173 -6.01 10.19 7.95
C THR A 173 -4.54 10.57 8.13
N SER A 174 -3.61 9.68 7.75
CA SER A 174 -2.19 9.81 8.04
C SER A 174 -1.60 11.12 7.54
N HIS A 175 -0.85 11.79 8.42
CA HIS A 175 0.09 12.83 8.04
C HIS A 175 1.30 12.15 7.39
N ARG A 176 1.86 12.76 6.34
CA ARG A 176 3.11 12.27 5.77
C ARG A 176 4.22 12.89 6.62
N ASP A 177 4.74 12.15 7.59
CA ASP A 177 5.99 12.54 8.24
C ASP A 177 7.07 12.60 7.15
N ASP A 178 7.69 13.76 7.04
CA ASP A 178 8.75 14.02 6.08
C ASP A 178 9.87 12.99 6.27
N ASN A 179 10.18 12.26 5.19
CA ASN A 179 11.40 11.44 5.09
C ASN A 179 12.31 12.02 4.03
#